data_AF-A0A839FXW1-F1
#
_entry.id   AF-A0A839FXW1-F1
#
_cell.length_a   1.000
_cell.length_b   1.000
_cell.length_c   1.000
_cell.angle_alpha   90.00
_cell.angle_beta   90.00
_cell.angle_gamma   90.00
#
_symmetry.space_group_name_H-M   'P 1'
#
loop_
_entity.id
_entity.type
_entity.pdbx_description
1 polymer ?
#
loop_
_entity_poly.entity_id
_entity_poly.type
_entity_poly.pdbx_seq_one_letter_code
_entity_poly.pdbx_strand_id
1 'polypeptide(L)'
;MADAERRHDVLDFSAHLWPLIQRDVLRTYYRTLVELEPELFQAGFSAALDELLADTHLGEAVLQTRGQRLLRELAPDVLWFDIRSLGRPFGGLTFESAQQYQQHMSTYLEDDAATSAAGVHSPVKMAIGALHLARMEVKALISQGRVSQSSQISEIEGWFESLVEGLASGPPLQRIEELAALTRAGIVEFLGPEPIFYVDREAGCYTAESPAVAAPAYQARWLLEAMMPANRVQLSRSPLVAGLLRSGLARPRELVDASGAPRAGKGFDVTTLPHRLIPVDRAAPEEIYVLGLQLSSVQWGTAIAAEAGGNLAASARSLADADAAARAVLAGPEDSTSPGARASGRDRITGSPARG
;
A
#
# COMPACT_ATOMS: atom_id res chain seq x y z
N MET A 1 16.72 -2.86 -2.19
CA MET A 1 16.22 -3.33 -0.88
C MET A 1 17.14 -4.36 -0.22
N ALA A 2 17.65 -5.37 -0.92
CA ALA A 2 18.55 -6.41 -0.39
C ALA A 2 19.70 -5.95 0.52
N ASP A 3 20.29 -4.78 0.27
CA ASP A 3 21.34 -4.25 1.14
C ASP A 3 20.83 -3.75 2.50
N ALA A 4 19.67 -3.09 2.54
CA ALA A 4 19.02 -2.70 3.78
C ALA A 4 18.63 -3.94 4.60
N GLU A 5 18.20 -5.02 3.93
CA GLU A 5 17.85 -6.27 4.59
C GLU A 5 19.03 -6.97 5.27
N ARG A 6 20.23 -6.85 4.72
CA ARG A 6 21.44 -7.40 5.35
C ARG A 6 21.92 -6.58 6.55
N ARG A 7 21.61 -5.29 6.59
CA ARG A 7 22.12 -4.36 7.61
C ARG A 7 21.19 -4.22 8.82
N HIS A 8 19.91 -4.57 8.68
CA HIS A 8 18.89 -4.34 9.69
C HIS A 8 17.95 -5.54 9.83
N ASP A 9 17.81 -6.05 11.05
CA ASP A 9 16.87 -7.12 11.39
C ASP A 9 15.41 -6.67 11.18
N VAL A 10 15.11 -5.42 11.56
CA VAL A 10 13.81 -4.76 11.36
C VAL A 10 14.01 -3.45 10.62
N LEU A 11 13.19 -3.19 9.60
CA LEU A 11 13.29 -2.04 8.71
C LEU A 11 12.26 -0.95 9.07
N ASP A 12 12.75 0.26 9.27
CA ASP A 12 11.91 1.47 9.21
C ASP A 12 11.69 1.96 7.77
N PHE A 13 10.46 2.37 7.46
CA PHE A 13 10.05 2.71 6.09
C PHE A 13 10.75 3.97 5.58
N SER A 14 10.62 5.12 6.25
CA SER A 14 11.27 6.36 5.75
C SER A 14 12.80 6.32 5.80
N ALA A 15 13.39 5.55 6.73
CA ALA A 15 14.83 5.52 6.88
C ALA A 15 15.50 4.55 5.88
N HIS A 16 14.90 3.39 5.64
CA HIS A 16 15.56 2.32 4.89
C HIS A 16 14.90 1.98 3.55
N LEU A 17 13.59 2.19 3.39
CA LEU A 17 12.84 1.76 2.21
C LEU A 17 12.51 2.91 1.27
N TRP A 18 11.85 3.96 1.78
CA TRP A 18 11.45 5.11 0.98
C TRP A 18 12.60 5.77 0.19
N PRO A 19 13.82 5.96 0.75
CA PRO A 19 14.92 6.54 -0.01
C PRO A 19 15.29 5.69 -1.23
N LEU A 20 15.24 4.36 -1.11
CA LEU A 20 15.53 3.46 -2.22
C LEU A 20 14.41 3.52 -3.28
N ILE A 21 13.15 3.47 -2.83
CA ILE A 21 11.97 3.56 -3.69
C ILE A 21 11.99 4.87 -4.48
N GLN A 22 12.23 5.99 -3.82
CA GLN A 22 12.32 7.31 -4.44
C GLN A 22 13.36 7.34 -5.57
N ARG A 23 14.53 6.73 -5.35
CA ARG A 23 15.62 6.70 -6.34
C ARG A 23 15.27 5.83 -7.54
N ASP A 24 14.66 4.67 -7.32
CA ASP A 24 14.25 3.79 -8.42
C ASP A 24 13.16 4.45 -9.28
N VAL A 25 12.21 5.14 -8.65
CA VAL A 25 11.14 5.88 -9.34
C VAL A 25 11.71 7.06 -10.14
N LEU A 26 12.57 7.89 -9.53
CA LEU A 26 13.21 9.02 -10.23
C LEU A 26 14.10 8.55 -11.37
N ARG A 27 14.92 7.51 -11.15
CA ARG A 27 15.78 6.93 -12.20
C ARG A 27 14.93 6.42 -13.36
N THR A 28 13.84 5.73 -13.07
CA THR A 28 12.92 5.20 -14.09
C THR A 28 12.29 6.35 -14.88
N TYR A 29 11.72 7.34 -14.19
CA TYR A 29 11.09 8.51 -14.81
C TYR A 29 12.04 9.23 -15.77
N TYR A 30 13.21 9.67 -15.29
CA TYR A 30 14.11 10.48 -16.11
C TYR A 30 14.82 9.68 -17.20
N ARG A 31 15.10 8.39 -16.99
CA ARG A 31 15.64 7.56 -18.07
C ARG A 31 14.65 7.43 -19.22
N THR A 32 13.39 7.15 -18.91
CA THR A 32 12.33 7.11 -19.93
C THR A 32 12.17 8.47 -20.61
N LEU A 33 12.21 9.57 -19.85
CA LEU A 33 12.09 10.92 -20.43
C LEU A 33 13.28 11.28 -21.33
N VAL A 34 14.52 10.94 -20.94
CA VAL A 34 15.72 11.14 -21.78
C VAL A 34 15.66 10.30 -23.06
N GLU A 35 15.13 9.08 -22.98
CA GLU A 35 14.99 8.19 -24.15
C GLU A 35 13.95 8.71 -25.15
N LEU A 36 12.87 9.35 -24.68
CA LEU A 36 11.78 9.86 -25.51
C LEU A 36 12.02 11.27 -26.04
N GLU A 37 12.60 12.15 -25.23
CA GLU A 37 12.76 13.59 -25.50
C GLU A 37 14.23 14.03 -25.25
N PRO A 38 15.21 13.43 -25.94
CA PRO A 38 16.64 13.67 -25.67
C PRO A 38 17.06 15.14 -25.86
N GLU A 39 16.35 15.91 -26.68
CA GLU A 39 16.58 17.34 -26.93
C GLU A 39 16.38 18.22 -25.70
N LEU A 40 15.63 17.76 -24.70
CA LEU A 40 15.41 18.49 -23.45
C LEU A 40 16.63 18.47 -22.53
N PHE A 41 17.64 17.63 -22.84
CA PHE A 41 18.76 17.34 -21.95
C PHE A 41 20.11 17.68 -22.58
N GLN A 42 20.96 18.36 -21.82
CA GLN A 42 22.36 18.58 -22.15
C GLN A 42 23.18 17.30 -21.92
N ALA A 43 24.31 17.21 -22.63
CA ALA A 43 25.25 16.09 -22.49
C ALA A 43 25.71 15.93 -21.03
N GLY A 44 25.72 14.69 -20.54
CA GLY A 44 26.14 14.35 -19.18
C GLY A 44 25.03 14.31 -18.13
N PHE A 45 23.79 14.72 -18.47
CA PHE A 45 22.67 14.68 -17.53
C PHE A 45 22.47 13.30 -16.88
N SER A 46 22.43 12.22 -17.67
CA SER A 46 22.20 10.86 -17.15
C SER A 46 23.28 10.44 -16.14
N ALA A 47 24.55 10.77 -16.41
CA ALA A 47 25.66 10.43 -15.51
C ALA A 47 25.58 11.22 -14.20
N ALA A 48 25.28 12.51 -14.27
CA ALA A 48 25.12 13.37 -13.11
C ALA A 48 23.89 12.98 -12.26
N LEU A 49 22.80 12.57 -12.91
CA LEU A 49 21.62 12.03 -12.23
C LEU A 49 21.96 10.71 -11.52
N ASP A 50 22.67 9.80 -12.18
CA ASP A 50 23.08 8.53 -11.58
C ASP A 50 23.97 8.72 -10.36
N GLU A 51 24.91 9.67 -10.41
CA GLU A 51 25.74 10.07 -9.27
C GLU A 51 24.90 10.62 -8.11
N LEU A 52 23.98 11.55 -8.41
CA LEU A 52 23.08 12.12 -7.40
C LEU A 52 22.22 11.04 -6.72
N LEU A 53 21.69 10.10 -7.51
CA LEU A 53 20.82 9.03 -7.00
C LEU A 53 21.60 7.91 -6.31
N ALA A 54 22.92 7.78 -6.52
CA ALA A 54 23.75 6.78 -5.85
C ALA A 54 23.94 7.07 -4.34
N ASP A 55 23.91 8.35 -3.94
CA ASP A 55 24.01 8.72 -2.52
C ASP A 55 22.68 8.46 -1.80
N THR A 56 22.59 7.32 -1.11
CA THR A 56 21.39 6.91 -0.34
C THR A 56 21.21 7.66 0.99
N HIS A 57 22.18 8.45 1.42
CA HIS A 57 22.12 9.21 2.67
C HIS A 57 21.40 10.55 2.52
N LEU A 58 21.16 11.01 1.29
CA LEU A 58 20.38 12.21 1.04
C LEU A 58 18.92 11.99 1.40
N GLY A 59 18.42 12.78 2.36
CA GLY A 59 17.00 12.88 2.64
C GLY A 59 16.23 13.52 1.48
N GLU A 60 14.93 13.25 1.41
CA GLU A 60 14.04 13.62 0.30
C GLU A 60 14.12 15.11 -0.09
N ALA A 61 14.06 16.03 0.88
CA ALA A 61 14.14 17.47 0.61
C ALA A 61 15.49 17.92 0.03
N VAL A 62 16.59 17.31 0.48
CA VAL A 62 17.93 17.60 -0.03
C VAL A 62 18.09 17.04 -1.44
N LEU A 63 17.60 15.81 -1.67
CA LEU A 63 17.58 15.19 -2.99
C LEU A 63 16.80 16.05 -3.99
N GLN A 64 15.59 16.50 -3.62
CA GLN A 64 14.79 17.41 -4.44
C GLN A 64 15.52 18.71 -4.76
N THR A 65 16.12 19.36 -3.76
CA THR A 65 16.85 20.63 -3.95
C THR A 65 18.03 20.46 -4.91
N ARG A 66 18.81 19.38 -4.75
CA ARG A 66 19.95 19.08 -5.65
C ARG A 66 19.49 18.69 -7.05
N GLY A 67 18.41 17.92 -7.15
CA GLY A 67 17.79 17.54 -8.41
C GLY A 67 17.26 18.73 -9.21
N GLN A 68 16.57 19.66 -8.54
CA GLN A 68 16.12 20.92 -9.17
C GLN A 68 17.29 21.79 -9.64
N ARG A 69 18.43 21.77 -8.93
CA ARG A 69 19.65 22.44 -9.39
C ARG A 69 20.21 21.76 -10.64
N LEU A 70 20.32 20.44 -10.62
CA LEU A 70 20.78 19.65 -11.77
C LEU A 70 19.93 19.91 -13.02
N LEU A 71 18.60 19.93 -12.88
CA LEU A 71 17.69 20.24 -13.98
C LEU A 71 17.86 21.68 -14.49
N ARG A 72 17.97 22.68 -13.61
CA ARG A 72 18.23 24.07 -14.07
C ARG A 72 19.52 24.20 -14.88
N GLU A 73 20.52 23.39 -14.59
CA GLU A 73 21.81 23.42 -15.28
C GLU A 73 21.77 22.63 -16.60
N LEU A 74 21.19 21.42 -16.59
CA LEU A 74 21.31 20.46 -17.70
C LEU A 74 20.00 20.15 -18.44
N ALA A 75 18.84 20.61 -17.95
CA ALA A 75 17.52 20.40 -18.56
C ALA A 75 16.52 21.49 -18.09
N PRO A 76 16.74 22.77 -18.45
CA PRO A 76 16.04 23.91 -17.84
C PRO A 76 14.52 23.93 -18.08
N ASP A 77 14.04 23.25 -19.13
CA ASP A 77 12.62 23.13 -19.46
C ASP A 77 11.95 21.91 -18.78
N VAL A 78 12.72 21.12 -18.01
CA VAL A 78 12.23 19.93 -17.30
C VAL A 78 12.08 20.25 -15.81
N LEU A 79 10.89 19.99 -15.27
CA LEU A 79 10.61 20.15 -13.85
C LEU A 79 11.01 18.92 -13.04
N TRP A 80 11.29 19.14 -11.76
CA TRP A 80 11.55 18.04 -10.84
C TRP A 80 10.28 17.21 -10.64
N PHE A 81 10.39 15.91 -10.92
CA PHE A 81 9.32 14.95 -10.69
C PHE A 81 9.06 14.74 -9.19
N ASP A 82 8.02 15.39 -8.68
CA ASP A 82 7.52 15.20 -7.33
C ASP A 82 6.60 13.99 -7.27
N ILE A 83 7.13 12.87 -6.76
CA ILE A 83 6.38 11.61 -6.61
C ILE A 83 5.14 11.78 -5.74
N ARG A 84 5.21 12.58 -4.67
CA ARG A 84 4.09 12.74 -3.73
C ARG A 84 2.95 13.55 -4.33
N SER A 85 3.27 14.45 -5.26
CA SER A 85 2.27 15.25 -5.99
C SER A 85 1.29 14.37 -6.79
N LEU A 86 1.70 13.17 -7.21
CA LEU A 86 0.82 12.23 -7.91
C LEU A 86 -0.41 11.83 -7.08
N GLY A 87 -0.27 11.75 -5.74
CA GLY A 87 -1.39 11.45 -4.84
C GLY A 87 -2.30 12.64 -4.55
N ARG A 88 -1.88 13.86 -4.92
CA ARG A 88 -2.62 15.12 -4.72
C ARG A 88 -2.42 16.02 -5.94
N PRO A 89 -2.94 15.64 -7.12
CA PRO A 89 -2.67 16.35 -8.38
C PRO A 89 -3.11 17.82 -8.37
N PHE A 90 -4.04 18.19 -7.48
CA PHE A 90 -4.50 19.59 -7.28
C PHE A 90 -4.06 20.19 -5.94
N GLY A 91 -3.09 19.57 -5.27
CA GLY A 91 -2.59 20.02 -3.97
C GLY A 91 -2.02 21.44 -4.03
N GLY A 92 -2.57 22.33 -3.22
CA GLY A 92 -2.13 23.74 -3.16
C GLY A 92 -2.65 24.63 -4.29
N LEU A 93 -3.47 24.11 -5.20
CA LEU A 93 -4.14 24.91 -6.23
C LEU A 93 -5.47 25.47 -5.72
N THR A 94 -5.80 26.67 -6.17
CA THR A 94 -7.13 27.28 -6.01
C THR A 94 -7.68 27.68 -7.37
N PHE A 95 -9.01 27.72 -7.45
CA PHE A 95 -9.75 28.01 -8.68
C PHE A 95 -10.73 29.15 -8.44
N GLU A 96 -10.74 30.12 -9.34
CA GLU A 96 -11.57 31.32 -9.31
C GLU A 96 -13.04 31.05 -9.67
N SER A 97 -13.34 29.87 -10.21
CA SER A 97 -14.71 29.44 -10.53
C SER A 97 -14.81 27.93 -10.69
N ALA A 98 -16.05 27.41 -10.61
CA ALA A 98 -16.36 26.03 -10.97
C ALA A 98 -15.96 25.72 -12.43
N GLN A 99 -16.18 26.66 -13.36
CA GLN A 99 -15.84 26.48 -14.76
C GLN A 99 -14.33 26.30 -14.98
N GLN A 100 -13.50 27.10 -14.30
CA GLN A 100 -12.05 26.95 -14.36
C GLN A 100 -11.62 25.57 -13.85
N TYR A 101 -12.24 25.09 -12.77
CA TYR A 101 -11.95 23.77 -12.23
C TYR A 101 -12.41 22.64 -13.17
N GLN A 102 -13.59 22.72 -13.77
CA GLN A 102 -14.05 21.70 -14.75
C GLN A 102 -13.10 21.62 -15.96
N GLN A 103 -12.62 22.76 -16.45
CA GLN A 103 -11.66 22.78 -17.56
C GLN A 103 -10.34 22.12 -17.16
N HIS A 104 -9.83 22.44 -15.97
CA HIS A 104 -8.59 21.87 -15.45
C HIS A 104 -8.71 20.35 -15.24
N MET A 105 -9.83 19.88 -14.67
CA MET A 105 -10.11 18.45 -14.52
C MET A 105 -10.23 17.73 -15.86
N SER A 106 -10.88 18.37 -16.85
CA SER A 106 -11.01 17.79 -18.18
C SER A 106 -9.65 17.58 -18.83
N THR A 107 -8.75 18.58 -18.75
CA THR A 107 -7.36 18.44 -19.21
C THR A 107 -6.63 17.33 -18.45
N TYR A 108 -6.77 17.28 -17.12
CA TYR A 108 -6.16 16.23 -16.31
C TYR A 108 -6.60 14.81 -16.73
N LEU A 109 -7.90 14.59 -16.95
CA LEU A 109 -8.42 13.29 -17.39
C LEU A 109 -7.94 12.93 -18.80
N GLU A 110 -7.86 13.90 -19.70
CA GLU A 110 -7.36 13.69 -21.07
C GLU A 110 -5.87 13.36 -21.08
N ASP A 111 -5.07 14.06 -20.28
CA ASP A 111 -3.64 13.79 -20.12
C ASP A 111 -3.39 12.42 -19.47
N ASP A 112 -4.19 12.04 -18.46
CA ASP A 112 -4.08 10.73 -17.82
C ASP A 112 -4.49 9.60 -18.78
N ALA A 113 -5.50 9.80 -19.61
CA ALA A 113 -5.88 8.86 -20.66
C ALA A 113 -4.77 8.72 -21.71
N ALA A 114 -4.23 9.82 -22.23
CA ALA A 114 -3.18 9.81 -23.23
C ALA A 114 -1.89 9.14 -22.71
N THR A 115 -1.46 9.47 -21.49
CA THR A 115 -0.29 8.86 -20.88
C THR A 115 -0.51 7.38 -20.57
N SER A 116 -1.71 6.98 -20.15
CA SER A 116 -2.06 5.56 -19.94
C SER A 116 -2.02 4.78 -21.26
N ALA A 117 -2.52 5.36 -22.35
CA ALA A 117 -2.47 4.74 -23.68
C ALA A 117 -1.02 4.59 -24.20
N ALA A 118 -0.13 5.53 -23.87
CA ALA A 118 1.29 5.46 -24.23
C ALA A 118 2.05 4.33 -23.51
N GLY A 119 1.54 3.84 -22.37
CA GLY A 119 2.11 2.71 -21.63
C GLY A 119 3.59 2.92 -21.30
N VAL A 120 4.46 2.05 -21.82
CA VAL A 120 5.92 2.13 -21.60
C VAL A 120 6.57 3.39 -22.19
N HIS A 121 5.88 4.07 -23.10
CA HIS A 121 6.30 5.36 -23.67
C HIS A 121 5.77 6.56 -22.88
N SER A 122 5.33 6.37 -21.63
CA SER A 122 5.03 7.45 -20.69
C SER A 122 5.99 7.42 -19.51
N PRO A 123 6.82 8.46 -19.30
CA PRO A 123 7.69 8.57 -18.13
C PRO A 123 6.93 8.45 -16.81
N VAL A 124 5.72 9.04 -16.73
CA VAL A 124 4.85 8.97 -15.55
C VAL A 124 4.35 7.55 -15.32
N LYS A 125 3.89 6.83 -16.36
CA LYS A 125 3.42 5.45 -16.19
C LYS A 125 4.56 4.48 -15.87
N MET A 126 5.75 4.71 -16.41
CA MET A 126 6.96 3.97 -16.01
C MET A 126 7.32 4.23 -14.54
N ALA A 127 7.22 5.47 -14.06
CA ALA A 127 7.42 5.81 -12.65
C ALA A 127 6.39 5.15 -11.72
N ILE A 128 5.11 5.13 -12.12
CA ILE A 128 4.04 4.41 -11.40
C ILE A 128 4.31 2.89 -11.40
N GLY A 129 4.82 2.34 -12.50
CA GLY A 129 5.28 0.95 -12.57
C GLY A 129 6.39 0.65 -11.56
N ALA A 130 7.38 1.53 -11.42
CA ALA A 130 8.42 1.40 -10.40
C ALA A 130 7.86 1.47 -8.97
N LEU A 131 6.88 2.35 -8.71
CA LEU A 131 6.14 2.39 -7.44
C LEU A 131 5.39 1.08 -7.16
N HIS A 132 4.77 0.49 -8.18
CA HIS A 132 4.07 -0.79 -8.08
C HIS A 132 5.03 -1.93 -7.71
N LEU A 133 6.19 -2.00 -8.34
CA LEU A 133 7.21 -3.00 -8.00
C LEU A 133 7.70 -2.82 -6.56
N ALA A 134 7.96 -1.58 -6.14
CA ALA A 134 8.30 -1.27 -4.76
C ALA A 134 7.20 -1.68 -3.77
N ARG A 135 5.91 -1.49 -4.12
CA ARG A 135 4.76 -1.95 -3.32
C ARG A 135 4.82 -3.45 -3.09
N MET A 136 5.13 -4.25 -4.11
CA MET A 136 5.20 -5.70 -3.99
C MET A 136 6.32 -6.15 -3.04
N GLU A 137 7.48 -5.51 -3.11
CA GLU A 137 8.58 -5.79 -2.18
C GLU A 137 8.23 -5.41 -0.75
N VAL A 138 7.63 -4.23 -0.53
CA VAL A 138 7.16 -3.80 0.80
C VAL A 138 6.10 -4.77 1.35
N LYS A 139 5.17 -5.25 0.51
CA LYS A 139 4.18 -6.26 0.89
C LYS A 139 4.83 -7.57 1.34
N ALA A 140 5.87 -8.02 0.63
CA ALA A 140 6.63 -9.20 1.02
C ALA A 140 7.31 -9.01 2.39
N LEU A 141 8.00 -7.88 2.58
CA LEU A 141 8.68 -7.53 3.84
C LEU A 141 7.73 -7.48 5.05
N ILE A 142 6.53 -6.89 4.89
CA ILE A 142 5.51 -6.87 5.94
C ILE A 142 5.08 -8.29 6.31
N SER A 143 4.81 -9.14 5.31
CA SER A 143 4.36 -10.53 5.54
C SER A 143 5.42 -11.39 6.26
N GLN A 144 6.69 -11.02 6.12
CA GLN A 144 7.82 -11.65 6.80
C GLN A 144 8.10 -11.08 8.20
N GLY A 145 7.32 -10.07 8.64
CA GLY A 145 7.54 -9.39 9.91
C GLY A 145 8.81 -8.53 9.95
N ARG A 146 9.30 -8.10 8.78
CA ARG A 146 10.58 -7.39 8.64
C ARG A 146 10.47 -5.87 8.61
N VAL A 147 9.26 -5.33 8.65
CA VAL A 147 8.99 -3.90 8.79
C VAL A 147 8.54 -3.61 10.21
N SER A 148 9.02 -2.52 10.81
CA SER A 148 8.59 -2.13 12.16
C SER A 148 7.08 -1.84 12.17
N GLN A 149 6.37 -2.22 13.24
CA GLN A 149 4.93 -1.94 13.37
C GLN A 149 4.64 -0.43 13.34
N SER A 150 5.55 0.39 13.89
CA SER A 150 5.45 1.84 13.86
C SER A 150 5.46 2.37 12.41
N SER A 151 6.40 1.91 11.58
CA SER A 151 6.45 2.27 10.16
C SER A 151 5.26 1.74 9.37
N GLN A 152 4.80 0.52 9.68
CA GLN A 152 3.61 -0.03 9.04
C GLN A 152 2.39 0.87 9.28
N ILE A 153 2.18 1.33 10.51
CA ILE A 153 0.99 2.12 10.88
C ILE A 153 1.12 3.58 10.45
N SER A 154 2.23 4.25 10.80
CA SER A 154 2.33 5.71 10.66
C SER A 154 2.76 6.14 9.26
N GLU A 155 3.46 5.29 8.52
CA GLU A 155 4.07 5.66 7.24
C GLU A 155 3.43 4.90 6.07
N ILE A 156 3.40 3.57 6.16
CA ILE A 156 2.87 2.74 5.08
C ILE A 156 1.35 2.90 5.00
N GLU A 157 0.62 2.55 6.05
CA GLU A 157 -0.84 2.78 6.12
C GLU A 157 -1.18 4.27 6.19
N GLY A 158 -0.29 5.09 6.78
CA GLY A 158 -0.54 6.51 7.01
C GLY A 158 -0.55 7.37 5.75
N TRP A 159 0.30 7.06 4.75
CA TRP A 159 0.34 7.85 3.51
C TRP A 159 0.78 7.08 2.27
N PHE A 160 1.72 6.12 2.38
CA PHE A 160 2.26 5.44 1.20
C PHE A 160 1.23 4.54 0.53
N GLU A 161 0.39 3.85 1.32
CA GLU A 161 -0.71 3.00 0.85
C GLU A 161 -1.68 3.80 -0.02
N SER A 162 -2.15 4.95 0.47
CA SER A 162 -3.07 5.81 -0.29
C SER A 162 -2.44 6.33 -1.59
N LEU A 163 -1.15 6.67 -1.57
CA LEU A 163 -0.41 7.11 -2.75
C LEU A 163 -0.32 5.98 -3.80
N VAL A 164 0.18 4.80 -3.40
CA VAL A 164 0.52 3.76 -4.37
C VAL A 164 -0.68 2.93 -4.81
N GLU A 165 -1.68 2.71 -3.96
CA GLU A 165 -2.85 1.91 -4.34
C GLU A 165 -3.67 2.61 -5.41
N GLY A 166 -3.94 3.91 -5.24
CA GLY A 166 -4.66 4.69 -6.25
C GLY A 166 -3.92 4.77 -7.58
N LEU A 167 -2.58 4.96 -7.55
CA LEU A 167 -1.79 5.11 -8.78
C LEU A 167 -1.54 3.78 -9.50
N ALA A 168 -1.13 2.75 -8.77
CA ALA A 168 -0.73 1.48 -9.37
C ALA A 168 -1.91 0.54 -9.67
N SER A 169 -3.04 0.72 -8.99
CA SER A 169 -4.28 -0.04 -9.24
C SER A 169 -5.36 0.82 -9.90
N GLY A 170 -5.00 2.04 -10.34
CA GLY A 170 -5.93 3.07 -10.81
C GLY A 170 -6.94 2.61 -11.85
N PRO A 171 -7.97 3.41 -12.13
CA PRO A 171 -9.02 3.03 -13.05
C PRO A 171 -8.43 2.60 -14.41
N PRO A 172 -8.96 1.55 -15.06
CA PRO A 172 -8.55 1.20 -16.41
C PRO A 172 -8.70 2.40 -17.35
N LEU A 173 -7.82 2.51 -18.36
CA LEU A 173 -7.84 3.57 -19.38
C LEU A 173 -9.26 3.88 -19.87
N GLN A 174 -10.02 2.85 -20.25
CA GLN A 174 -11.40 2.99 -20.71
C GLN A 174 -12.28 3.78 -19.72
N ARG A 175 -12.12 3.58 -18.41
CA ARG A 175 -12.90 4.29 -17.39
C ARG A 175 -12.53 5.76 -17.29
N ILE A 176 -11.26 6.10 -17.50
CA ILE A 176 -10.78 7.48 -17.55
C ILE A 176 -11.36 8.18 -18.78
N GLU A 177 -11.34 7.52 -19.95
CA GLU A 177 -11.94 8.03 -21.20
C GLU A 177 -13.45 8.22 -21.10
N GLU A 178 -14.16 7.25 -20.50
CA GLU A 178 -15.60 7.32 -20.22
C GLU A 178 -15.92 8.51 -19.31
N LEU A 179 -15.17 8.70 -18.22
CA LEU A 179 -15.36 9.82 -17.30
C LEU A 179 -15.07 11.16 -17.97
N ALA A 180 -14.01 11.26 -18.78
CA ALA A 180 -13.69 12.44 -19.57
C ALA A 180 -14.83 12.77 -20.56
N ALA A 181 -15.41 11.75 -21.23
CA ALA A 181 -16.54 11.94 -22.13
C ALA A 181 -17.80 12.44 -21.42
N LEU A 182 -18.13 11.88 -20.25
CA LEU A 182 -19.26 12.33 -19.43
C LEU A 182 -19.06 13.77 -18.91
N THR A 183 -17.82 14.14 -18.59
CA THR A 183 -17.45 15.50 -18.17
C THR A 183 -17.64 16.49 -19.31
N ARG A 184 -17.12 16.18 -20.51
CA ARG A 184 -17.34 17.01 -21.73
C ARG A 184 -18.81 17.16 -22.10
N ALA A 185 -19.62 16.13 -21.85
CA ALA A 185 -21.06 16.16 -22.10
C ALA A 185 -21.86 16.96 -21.03
N GLY A 186 -21.21 17.43 -19.95
CA GLY A 186 -21.88 18.10 -18.83
C GLY A 186 -22.78 17.18 -18.00
N ILE A 187 -22.55 15.86 -18.07
CA ILE A 187 -23.31 14.87 -17.29
C ILE A 187 -22.67 14.68 -15.91
N VAL A 188 -21.34 14.79 -15.83
CA VAL A 188 -20.57 14.74 -14.59
C VAL A 188 -19.86 16.07 -14.41
N GLU A 189 -20.02 16.65 -13.23
CA GLU A 189 -19.28 17.83 -12.78
C GLU A 189 -18.52 17.48 -11.50
N PHE A 190 -17.31 18.02 -11.36
CA PHE A 190 -16.48 17.79 -10.19
C PHE A 190 -16.60 18.93 -9.21
N LEU A 191 -16.72 18.59 -7.93
CA LEU A 191 -16.99 19.58 -6.90
C LEU A 191 -15.77 20.44 -6.54
N GLY A 192 -14.56 19.85 -6.61
CA GLY A 192 -13.31 20.48 -6.19
C GLY A 192 -12.50 19.55 -5.29
N PRO A 193 -11.20 19.83 -5.10
CA PRO A 193 -10.38 19.09 -4.16
C PRO A 193 -10.81 19.37 -2.71
N GLU A 194 -10.60 18.40 -1.82
CA GLU A 194 -10.97 18.53 -0.39
C GLU A 194 -12.45 18.90 -0.17
N PRO A 195 -13.39 18.15 -0.78
CA PRO A 195 -14.81 18.44 -0.67
C PRO A 195 -15.29 18.29 0.79
N ILE A 196 -16.14 19.20 1.22
CA ILE A 196 -16.85 19.18 2.49
C ILE A 196 -18.33 18.97 2.21
N PHE A 197 -18.95 18.04 2.94
CA PHE A 197 -20.35 17.66 2.77
C PHE A 197 -21.16 17.96 4.04
N TYR A 198 -22.37 18.47 3.87
CA TYR A 198 -23.30 18.76 4.95
C TYR A 198 -24.69 18.20 4.65
N VAL A 199 -25.47 18.00 5.71
CA VAL A 199 -26.89 17.65 5.64
C VAL A 199 -27.69 18.85 6.13
N ASP A 200 -28.38 19.52 5.22
CA ASP A 200 -29.33 20.58 5.56
C ASP A 200 -30.69 19.95 5.84
N ARG A 201 -30.99 19.79 7.14
CA ARG A 201 -32.24 19.17 7.60
C ARG A 201 -33.45 20.09 7.44
N GLU A 202 -33.25 21.40 7.41
CA GLU A 202 -34.34 22.37 7.25
C GLU A 202 -34.78 22.42 5.79
N ALA A 203 -33.82 22.48 4.86
CA ALA A 203 -34.08 22.43 3.42
C ALA A 203 -34.36 21.00 2.90
N GLY A 204 -34.06 19.97 3.70
CA GLY A 204 -34.26 18.57 3.32
C GLY A 204 -33.32 18.11 2.20
N CYS A 205 -32.10 18.66 2.14
CA CYS A 205 -31.12 18.38 1.09
C CYS A 205 -29.71 18.15 1.67
N TYR A 206 -28.81 17.70 0.81
CA TYR A 206 -27.38 17.67 1.05
C TYR A 206 -26.75 18.90 0.41
N THR A 207 -25.75 19.47 1.07
CA THR A 207 -24.91 20.50 0.46
C THR A 207 -23.47 20.03 0.41
N ALA A 208 -22.74 20.48 -0.59
CA ALA A 208 -21.33 20.15 -0.72
C ALA A 208 -20.55 21.31 -1.36
N GLU A 209 -19.35 21.56 -0.89
CA GLU A 209 -18.47 22.62 -1.39
C GLU A 209 -17.01 22.23 -1.26
N SER A 210 -16.14 22.92 -2.00
CA SER A 210 -14.70 22.72 -1.95
C SER A 210 -14.08 24.09 -1.65
N PRO A 211 -13.40 24.27 -0.52
CA PRO A 211 -12.77 25.56 -0.18
C PRO A 211 -11.77 26.06 -1.21
N ALA A 212 -11.22 25.16 -2.03
CA ALA A 212 -10.28 25.50 -3.09
C ALA A 212 -10.93 26.06 -4.36
N VAL A 213 -12.26 26.05 -4.47
CA VAL A 213 -12.98 26.50 -5.66
C VAL A 213 -13.94 27.62 -5.25
N ALA A 214 -13.75 28.81 -5.82
CA ALA A 214 -14.63 29.95 -5.61
C ALA A 214 -15.97 29.76 -6.36
N ALA A 215 -16.82 28.89 -5.83
CA ALA A 215 -18.14 28.59 -6.34
C ALA A 215 -19.14 28.46 -5.18
N PRO A 216 -20.44 28.74 -5.41
CA PRO A 216 -21.47 28.43 -4.43
C PRO A 216 -21.50 26.93 -4.10
N ALA A 217 -21.93 26.60 -2.89
CA ALA A 217 -22.16 25.21 -2.50
C ALA A 217 -23.21 24.56 -3.42
N TYR A 218 -22.93 23.34 -3.85
CA TYR A 218 -23.88 22.50 -4.59
C TYR A 218 -24.96 22.01 -3.62
N GLN A 219 -26.18 21.85 -4.12
CA GLN A 219 -27.29 21.26 -3.37
C GLN A 219 -27.85 20.07 -4.13
N ALA A 220 -28.13 18.97 -3.42
CA ALA A 220 -28.70 17.77 -4.01
C ALA A 220 -29.69 17.10 -3.05
N ARG A 221 -30.74 16.49 -3.60
CA ARG A 221 -31.69 15.68 -2.82
C ARG A 221 -31.09 14.33 -2.40
N TRP A 222 -30.12 13.85 -3.15
CA TRP A 222 -29.53 12.53 -2.97
C TRP A 222 -28.02 12.64 -2.86
N LEU A 223 -27.45 11.94 -1.88
CA LEU A 223 -26.02 11.73 -1.74
C LEU A 223 -25.76 10.23 -1.85
N LEU A 224 -24.93 9.83 -2.82
CA LEU A 224 -24.48 8.46 -2.97
C LEU A 224 -23.03 8.36 -2.52
N GLU A 225 -22.78 7.64 -1.44
CA GLU A 225 -21.42 7.28 -1.03
C GLU A 225 -20.99 6.02 -1.80
N ALA A 226 -20.14 6.21 -2.81
CA ALA A 226 -19.57 5.12 -3.62
C ALA A 226 -18.18 4.66 -3.12
N MET A 227 -17.89 4.89 -1.84
CA MET A 227 -16.64 4.47 -1.20
C MET A 227 -16.82 3.11 -0.51
N MET A 228 -15.84 2.23 -0.67
CA MET A 228 -15.81 0.99 0.10
C MET A 228 -15.43 1.30 1.56
N PRO A 229 -16.17 0.80 2.57
CA PRO A 229 -15.80 1.02 3.96
C PRO A 229 -14.46 0.35 4.27
N ALA A 230 -13.69 0.97 5.16
CA ALA A 230 -12.42 0.39 5.61
C ALA A 230 -12.62 -1.00 6.23
N ASN A 231 -11.79 -1.97 5.86
CA ASN A 231 -11.84 -3.31 6.44
C ASN A 231 -11.46 -3.25 7.94
N ARG A 232 -12.43 -3.50 8.82
CA ARG A 232 -12.24 -3.57 10.27
C ARG A 232 -13.10 -4.70 10.82
N VAL A 233 -12.48 -5.81 11.24
CA VAL A 233 -13.19 -6.97 11.80
C VAL A 233 -14.16 -6.60 12.92
N GLN A 234 -13.78 -5.65 13.78
CA GLN A 234 -14.61 -5.18 14.90
C GLN A 234 -15.89 -4.45 14.47
N LEU A 235 -15.90 -3.85 13.27
CA LEU A 235 -17.05 -3.12 12.73
C LEU A 235 -17.87 -3.97 11.74
N SER A 236 -17.51 -5.24 11.55
CA SER A 236 -18.17 -6.11 10.59
C SER A 236 -19.62 -6.37 10.99
N ARG A 237 -20.55 -6.15 10.05
CA ARG A 237 -21.97 -6.49 10.20
C ARG A 237 -22.27 -7.96 9.88
N SER A 238 -21.26 -8.75 9.51
CA SER A 238 -21.42 -10.19 9.25
C SER A 238 -21.80 -10.93 10.53
N PRO A 239 -22.92 -11.68 10.57
CA PRO A 239 -23.29 -12.47 11.73
C PRO A 239 -22.21 -13.46 12.16
N LEU A 240 -21.46 -14.03 11.20
CA LEU A 240 -20.35 -14.95 11.47
C LEU A 240 -19.19 -14.26 12.18
N VAL A 241 -18.68 -13.16 11.61
CA VAL A 241 -17.55 -12.40 12.20
C VAL A 241 -17.91 -11.87 13.58
N ALA A 242 -19.09 -11.26 13.70
CA ALA A 242 -19.56 -10.73 14.97
C ALA A 242 -19.81 -11.84 16.00
N GLY A 243 -20.25 -13.03 15.56
CA GLY A 243 -20.39 -14.23 16.39
C GLY A 243 -19.05 -14.71 16.95
N LEU A 244 -18.05 -14.90 16.09
CA LEU A 244 -16.70 -15.34 16.47
C LEU A 244 -16.04 -14.40 17.48
N LEU A 245 -16.20 -13.08 17.29
CA LEU A 245 -15.70 -12.07 18.22
C LEU A 245 -16.44 -12.13 19.57
N ARG A 246 -17.78 -12.23 19.57
CA ARG A 246 -18.58 -12.28 20.80
C ARG A 246 -18.35 -13.54 21.62
N SER A 247 -18.13 -14.68 20.96
CA SER A 247 -17.87 -15.95 21.63
C SER A 247 -16.42 -16.14 22.09
N GLY A 248 -15.53 -15.18 21.75
CA GLY A 248 -14.11 -15.26 22.08
C GLY A 248 -13.31 -16.24 21.21
N LEU A 249 -13.91 -16.83 20.17
CA LEU A 249 -13.25 -17.73 19.21
C LEU A 249 -12.29 -16.99 18.26
N ALA A 250 -12.44 -15.67 18.16
CA ALA A 250 -11.55 -14.80 17.42
C ALA A 250 -11.28 -13.52 18.20
N ARG A 251 -10.13 -12.89 17.93
CA ARG A 251 -9.85 -11.52 18.33
C ARG A 251 -9.22 -10.75 17.17
N PRO A 252 -9.36 -9.42 17.11
CA PRO A 252 -8.55 -8.61 16.23
C PRO A 252 -7.07 -8.73 16.61
N ARG A 253 -6.16 -8.64 15.64
CA ARG A 253 -4.73 -8.54 15.94
C ARG A 253 -4.48 -7.26 16.72
N GLU A 254 -3.82 -7.36 17.86
CA GLU A 254 -3.35 -6.18 18.58
C GLU A 254 -2.13 -5.61 17.86
N LEU A 255 -2.17 -4.30 17.61
CA LEU A 255 -1.09 -3.51 17.05
C LEU A 255 -0.65 -2.48 18.09
N VAL A 256 0.64 -2.20 18.17
CA VAL A 256 1.16 -1.15 19.06
C VAL A 256 1.55 0.05 18.20
N ASP A 257 0.97 1.21 18.49
CA ASP A 257 1.32 2.45 17.78
C ASP A 257 2.66 3.03 18.27
N ALA A 258 3.12 4.11 17.64
CA ALA A 258 4.38 4.77 17.98
C ALA A 258 4.44 5.31 19.42
N SER A 259 3.29 5.51 20.08
CA SER A 259 3.19 5.94 21.48
C SER A 259 3.26 4.79 22.48
N GLY A 260 3.24 3.54 22.00
CA GLY A 260 3.16 2.35 22.83
C GLY A 260 1.73 1.95 23.21
N ALA A 261 0.71 2.64 22.68
CA ALA A 261 -0.68 2.33 22.99
C ALA A 261 -1.18 1.15 22.12
N PRO A 262 -1.88 0.16 22.73
CA PRO A 262 -2.47 -0.94 21.98
C PRO A 262 -3.69 -0.46 21.18
N ARG A 263 -3.80 -0.90 19.94
CA ARG A 263 -4.91 -0.63 19.03
C ARG A 263 -5.35 -1.93 18.36
N ALA A 264 -6.67 -2.08 18.18
CA ALA A 264 -7.19 -3.18 17.36
C ALA A 264 -6.81 -2.98 15.89
N GLY A 265 -6.23 -4.01 15.29
CA GLY A 265 -5.90 -4.08 13.89
C GLY A 265 -7.13 -4.25 12.99
N LYS A 266 -6.89 -4.10 11.68
CA LYS A 266 -7.92 -4.20 10.62
C LYS A 266 -8.49 -5.63 10.48
N GLY A 267 -7.66 -6.65 10.72
CA GLY A 267 -7.97 -8.08 10.58
C GLY A 267 -7.87 -8.89 11.89
N PHE A 268 -8.08 -10.20 11.78
CA PHE A 268 -7.99 -11.12 12.92
C PHE A 268 -6.54 -11.37 13.36
N ASP A 269 -6.38 -11.76 14.63
CA ASP A 269 -5.18 -12.40 15.12
C ASP A 269 -5.19 -13.87 14.70
N VAL A 270 -4.11 -14.29 14.04
CA VAL A 270 -3.99 -15.62 13.46
C VAL A 270 -2.62 -16.19 13.72
N THR A 271 -2.50 -17.52 13.67
CA THR A 271 -1.20 -18.18 13.66
C THR A 271 -0.38 -17.73 12.44
N THR A 272 0.91 -18.07 12.44
CA THR A 272 1.64 -18.21 11.17
C THR A 272 0.90 -19.17 10.24
N LEU A 273 1.25 -19.16 8.95
CA LEU A 273 0.66 -20.03 7.93
C LEU A 273 0.39 -21.45 8.52
N PRO A 274 -0.85 -21.96 8.50
CA PRO A 274 -1.96 -21.65 7.57
C PRO A 274 -3.00 -20.63 8.07
N HIS A 275 -2.63 -19.71 8.98
CA HIS A 275 -3.51 -18.62 9.45
C HIS A 275 -4.79 -19.08 10.15
N ARG A 276 -4.65 -19.94 11.16
CA ARG A 276 -5.74 -20.34 12.05
C ARG A 276 -6.09 -19.22 13.03
N LEU A 277 -7.37 -19.07 13.36
CA LEU A 277 -7.82 -18.10 14.37
C LEU A 277 -7.19 -18.38 15.73
N ILE A 278 -6.80 -17.30 16.42
CA ILE A 278 -6.35 -17.35 17.80
C ILE A 278 -7.50 -16.89 18.72
N PRO A 279 -8.00 -17.74 19.62
CA PRO A 279 -8.99 -17.37 20.63
C PRO A 279 -8.51 -16.26 21.59
N VAL A 280 -9.45 -15.55 22.22
CA VAL A 280 -9.16 -14.47 23.18
C VAL A 280 -8.33 -14.97 24.36
N ASP A 281 -8.67 -16.14 24.89
CA ASP A 281 -7.99 -16.78 26.02
C ASP A 281 -6.63 -17.40 25.66
N ARG A 282 -6.21 -17.31 24.39
CA ARG A 282 -4.98 -17.93 23.85
C ARG A 282 -4.94 -19.45 24.03
N ALA A 283 -6.10 -20.11 24.09
CA ALA A 283 -6.20 -21.56 23.97
C ALA A 283 -5.62 -22.04 22.62
N ALA A 284 -5.57 -23.37 22.44
CA ALA A 284 -5.11 -23.97 21.18
C ALA A 284 -5.83 -23.31 19.99
N PRO A 285 -5.13 -22.98 18.89
CA PRO A 285 -5.76 -22.38 17.72
C PRO A 285 -6.92 -23.23 17.22
N GLU A 286 -8.01 -22.58 16.83
CA GLU A 286 -9.18 -23.27 16.28
C GLU A 286 -8.88 -23.82 14.88
N GLU A 287 -9.58 -24.87 14.48
CA GLU A 287 -9.58 -25.39 13.10
C GLU A 287 -10.40 -24.50 12.15
N ILE A 288 -10.25 -23.18 12.32
CA ILE A 288 -10.88 -22.13 11.51
C ILE A 288 -9.76 -21.33 10.85
N TYR A 289 -9.69 -21.43 9.53
CA TYR A 289 -8.66 -20.82 8.70
C TYR A 289 -9.15 -19.48 8.14
N VAL A 290 -8.28 -18.47 8.17
CA VAL A 290 -8.59 -17.13 7.67
C VAL A 290 -7.88 -16.88 6.35
N LEU A 291 -8.63 -16.41 5.35
CA LEU A 291 -8.10 -16.05 4.04
C LEU A 291 -8.58 -14.64 3.64
N GLY A 292 -7.83 -14.00 2.74
CA GLY A 292 -8.23 -12.75 2.10
C GLY A 292 -8.30 -11.56 3.06
N LEU A 293 -9.36 -10.74 2.95
CA LEU A 293 -9.48 -9.46 3.64
C LEU A 293 -9.24 -9.54 5.15
N GLN A 294 -9.69 -10.61 5.79
CA GLN A 294 -9.59 -10.72 7.25
C GLN A 294 -8.16 -10.99 7.75
N LEU A 295 -7.20 -11.19 6.84
CA LEU A 295 -5.75 -11.19 7.10
C LEU A 295 -5.12 -9.79 7.03
N SER A 296 -5.88 -8.70 6.83
CA SER A 296 -5.34 -7.35 6.64
C SER A 296 -4.52 -6.77 7.80
N SER A 297 -4.44 -7.48 8.92
CA SER A 297 -3.57 -7.16 10.06
C SER A 297 -2.20 -7.83 10.02
N VAL A 298 -2.06 -8.91 9.24
CA VAL A 298 -0.80 -9.69 9.10
C VAL A 298 -0.27 -9.65 7.67
N GLN A 299 -1.10 -9.25 6.71
CA GLN A 299 -0.74 -9.06 5.31
C GLN A 299 -1.28 -7.72 4.81
N TRP A 300 -0.52 -7.06 3.94
CA TRP A 300 -0.91 -5.81 3.30
C TRP A 300 -1.53 -6.06 1.91
N GLY A 301 -2.54 -5.27 1.52
CA GLY A 301 -3.16 -5.33 0.19
C GLY A 301 -3.85 -6.67 -0.12
N THR A 302 -4.69 -7.17 0.80
CA THR A 302 -5.42 -8.45 0.69
C THR A 302 -6.72 -8.36 -0.14
N ALA A 303 -7.09 -7.15 -0.58
CA ALA A 303 -8.27 -6.92 -1.41
C ALA A 303 -8.06 -7.27 -2.90
N ILE A 304 -6.80 -7.48 -3.31
CA ILE A 304 -6.43 -7.74 -4.71
C ILE A 304 -6.34 -9.24 -4.95
N ALA A 305 -6.88 -9.69 -6.09
CA ALA A 305 -6.79 -11.07 -6.53
C ALA A 305 -5.34 -11.47 -6.85
N ALA A 306 -5.07 -12.78 -6.87
CA ALA A 306 -3.76 -13.27 -7.29
C ALA A 306 -3.48 -12.90 -8.75
N GLU A 307 -2.29 -12.35 -9.01
CA GLU A 307 -1.83 -12.10 -10.37
C GLU A 307 -1.55 -13.42 -11.11
N ALA A 308 -1.99 -13.50 -12.36
CA ALA A 308 -1.73 -14.67 -13.21
C ALA A 308 -0.22 -14.81 -13.44
N GLY A 309 0.35 -15.98 -13.11
CA GLY A 309 1.80 -16.21 -13.17
C GLY A 309 2.60 -15.50 -12.06
N GLY A 310 1.93 -14.88 -11.10
CA GLY A 310 2.54 -14.15 -10.01
C GLY A 310 3.30 -15.03 -9.00
N ASN A 311 4.16 -14.38 -8.21
CA ASN A 311 4.95 -15.06 -7.18
C ASN A 311 4.07 -15.41 -5.97
N LEU A 312 4.06 -16.68 -5.56
CA LEU A 312 3.31 -17.20 -4.40
C LEU A 312 3.74 -16.59 -3.06
N ALA A 313 4.91 -15.95 -2.98
CA ALA A 313 5.35 -15.21 -1.80
C ALA A 313 4.87 -13.75 -1.77
N ALA A 314 4.41 -13.20 -2.91
CA ALA A 314 4.06 -11.80 -3.08
C ALA A 314 2.73 -11.61 -3.83
N SER A 315 2.76 -11.46 -5.17
CA SER A 315 1.59 -11.06 -5.98
C SER A 315 0.53 -12.14 -6.16
N ALA A 316 0.84 -13.40 -5.87
CA ALA A 316 -0.11 -14.52 -5.88
C ALA A 316 -0.26 -15.19 -4.50
N ARG A 317 0.07 -14.49 -3.42
CA ARG A 317 0.09 -15.04 -2.05
C ARG A 317 -1.25 -15.64 -1.60
N SER A 318 -2.38 -15.10 -2.02
CA SER A 318 -3.70 -15.64 -1.67
C SER A 318 -3.90 -17.10 -2.12
N LEU A 319 -3.23 -17.52 -3.21
CA LEU A 319 -3.23 -18.93 -3.63
C LEU A 319 -2.41 -19.81 -2.68
N ALA A 320 -1.24 -19.32 -2.24
CA ALA A 320 -0.40 -20.04 -1.29
C ALA A 320 -1.09 -20.21 0.07
N ASP A 321 -1.79 -19.17 0.53
CA ASP A 321 -2.55 -19.22 1.78
C ASP A 321 -3.71 -20.23 1.70
N ALA A 322 -4.45 -20.22 0.57
CA ALA A 322 -5.54 -21.16 0.34
C ALA A 322 -5.04 -22.62 0.26
N ASP A 323 -3.92 -22.84 -0.44
CA ASP A 323 -3.28 -24.15 -0.58
C ASP A 323 -2.74 -24.69 0.75
N ALA A 324 -2.16 -23.81 1.58
CA ALA A 324 -1.73 -24.19 2.94
C ALA A 324 -2.91 -24.56 3.84
N ALA A 325 -4.00 -23.78 3.80
CA ALA A 325 -5.22 -24.11 4.54
C ALA A 325 -5.82 -25.44 4.06
N ALA A 326 -5.90 -25.66 2.75
CA ALA A 326 -6.40 -26.92 2.18
C ALA A 326 -5.56 -28.13 2.61
N ARG A 327 -4.23 -28.02 2.59
CA ARG A 327 -3.34 -29.08 3.09
C ARG A 327 -3.56 -29.40 4.57
N ALA A 328 -3.71 -28.37 5.40
CA ALA A 328 -3.96 -28.55 6.82
C ALA A 328 -5.30 -29.25 7.09
N VAL A 329 -6.36 -28.85 6.38
CA VAL A 329 -7.67 -29.51 6.44
C VAL A 329 -7.59 -30.99 6.01
N LEU A 330 -6.82 -31.29 4.95
CA LEU A 330 -6.65 -32.67 4.46
C LEU A 330 -5.79 -33.55 5.38
N ALA A 331 -4.81 -32.96 6.08
CA ALA A 331 -4.00 -33.68 7.05
C ALA A 331 -4.81 -34.07 8.30
N GLY A 332 -5.86 -33.31 8.61
CA GLY A 332 -6.66 -33.47 9.82
C GLY A 332 -5.97 -32.89 11.06
N PRO A 333 -6.65 -32.91 12.23
CA PRO A 333 -6.03 -32.49 13.48
C PRO A 333 -4.80 -33.36 13.76
N GLU A 334 -3.65 -32.74 14.06
CA GLU A 334 -2.51 -33.51 14.59
C GLU A 334 -2.96 -34.17 15.90
N ASP A 335 -3.02 -35.51 15.92
CA ASP A 335 -3.24 -36.27 17.14
C ASP A 335 -2.15 -35.90 18.15
N SER A 336 -2.49 -35.11 19.16
CA SER A 336 -1.61 -34.80 20.29
C SER A 336 -1.42 -36.00 21.24
N THR A 337 -1.38 -37.21 20.69
CA THR A 337 -1.14 -38.46 21.40
C THR A 337 -0.01 -39.24 20.73
N SER A 338 1.23 -38.83 21.01
CA SER A 338 2.34 -39.78 21.06
C SER A 338 2.90 -39.79 22.50
N PRO A 339 2.71 -40.89 23.26
CA PRO A 339 3.32 -41.06 24.57
C PRO A 339 4.84 -41.15 24.43
N GLY A 340 5.55 -40.53 25.38
CA GLY A 340 6.99 -40.35 25.37
C GLY A 340 7.81 -41.55 24.90
N ALA A 341 8.71 -41.29 23.95
CA ALA A 341 9.86 -42.14 23.72
C ALA A 341 10.65 -42.24 25.04
N ARG A 342 10.52 -43.38 25.71
CA ARG A 342 11.39 -43.77 26.82
C ARG A 342 12.83 -43.63 26.35
N ALA A 343 13.54 -42.67 26.92
CA ALA A 343 14.98 -42.62 26.88
C ALA A 343 15.52 -43.95 27.43
N SER A 344 16.07 -44.79 26.55
CA SER A 344 16.89 -45.93 26.98
C SER A 344 18.22 -45.38 27.47
N GLY A 345 18.25 -44.94 28.73
CA GLY A 345 19.50 -44.67 29.45
C GLY A 345 20.26 -45.98 29.62
N ARG A 346 21.32 -46.16 28.83
CA ARG A 346 22.40 -47.09 29.19
C ARG A 346 23.32 -46.35 30.16
N ASP A 347 23.08 -46.52 31.46
CA ASP A 347 24.04 -46.12 32.48
C ASP A 347 25.28 -47.00 32.37
N ARG A 348 26.41 -46.34 32.05
CA ARG A 348 27.75 -46.93 32.04
C ARG A 348 28.31 -46.75 33.45
N ILE A 349 28.22 -47.76 34.29
CA ILE A 349 28.90 -47.79 35.59
C ILE A 349 30.38 -48.12 35.35
N THR A 350 31.25 -47.12 35.46
CA THR A 350 32.71 -47.33 35.53
C THR A 350 33.10 -47.55 36.99
N GLY A 351 33.29 -48.81 37.38
CA GLY A 351 33.93 -49.19 38.64
C GLY A 351 35.45 -49.15 38.50
N SER A 352 36.11 -48.35 39.33
CA SER A 352 37.56 -48.36 39.53
C SER A 352 37.96 -49.53 40.42
N PRO A 353 38.99 -50.34 40.11
CA PRO A 353 39.52 -51.31 41.04
C PRO A 353 40.64 -50.70 41.90
N ALA A 354 40.49 -50.79 43.22
CA ALA A 354 41.58 -50.57 44.17
C ALA A 354 42.08 -51.91 44.71
N ARG A 355 43.41 -52.09 44.60
CA ARG A 355 44.32 -52.94 45.40
C ARG A 355 44.28 -54.47 45.19
N GLY A 356 45.35 -54.93 44.54
CA GLY A 356 46.16 -56.10 44.87
C GLY A 356 47.61 -55.73 44.61
#